data_AF-A0A357Z516-F1
#
_entry.id   AF-A0A357Z516-F1
#
_cell.length_a   1.000
_cell.length_b   1.000
_cell.length_c   1.000
_cell.angle_alpha   90.00
_cell.angle_beta   90.00
_cell.angle_gamma   90.00
#
_symmetry.space_group_name_H-M   'P 1'
#
loop_
_entity.id
_entity.type
_entity.pdbx_description
1 polymer ?
#
loop_
_entity_poly.entity_id
_entity_poly.type
_entity_poly.pdbx_seq_one_letter_code
_entity_poly.pdbx_strand_id
1 'polypeptide(L)'
;EVSAKLLCSIGLAAMNGKKVPYLYAPRVIQQRASMILRDVRYVIEAHFELTGKGGERDSAEKHYAILMRRLKQGQCFHQPCFGCREFPASFRLFESESVPTAPENMGKKDLGYMLYDMDYSNPRDIRPMFYRAVMENGKIDIANSGVKT
;
A
#
# COMPACT_ATOMS: atom_id res chain seq x y z
N GLU A 1 2.42 -8.54 16.65
CA GLU A 1 3.07 -7.24 16.94
C GLU A 1 3.54 -7.20 18.39
N VAL A 2 4.63 -6.47 18.72
CA VAL A 2 5.21 -6.42 20.08
C VAL A 2 5.13 -5.00 20.66
N SER A 3 4.76 -4.88 21.94
CA SER A 3 4.63 -3.59 22.65
C SER A 3 5.97 -2.92 22.94
N ALA A 4 7.07 -3.66 22.89
CA ALA A 4 8.39 -3.17 23.21
C ALA A 4 9.41 -3.61 22.16
N LYS A 5 10.31 -2.68 21.81
CA LYS A 5 11.51 -2.95 21.02
C LYS A 5 12.72 -2.66 21.91
N LEU A 6 13.74 -3.49 21.85
CA LEU A 6 14.99 -3.22 22.56
C LEU A 6 15.76 -2.11 21.85
N LEU A 7 16.24 -1.15 22.63
CA LEU A 7 17.08 -0.07 22.12
C LEU A 7 18.49 -0.59 21.81
N CYS A 8 19.10 -0.05 20.76
CA CYS A 8 20.47 -0.39 20.34
C CYS A 8 21.49 -0.16 21.48
N SER A 9 21.32 0.91 22.26
CA SER A 9 22.17 1.23 23.41
C SER A 9 22.16 0.15 24.50
N ILE A 10 21.02 -0.54 24.68
CA ILE A 10 20.88 -1.62 25.65
C ILE A 10 21.62 -2.87 25.15
N GLY A 11 21.58 -3.14 23.83
CA GLY A 11 22.40 -4.19 23.20
C GLY A 11 23.91 -3.91 23.36
N LEU A 12 24.33 -2.67 23.11
CA LEU A 12 25.73 -2.25 23.26
C LEU A 12 26.22 -2.37 24.71
N ALA A 13 25.36 -2.02 25.68
CA ALA A 13 25.66 -2.16 27.10
C ALA A 13 25.88 -3.63 27.50
N ALA A 14 25.07 -4.55 26.97
CA ALA A 14 25.20 -5.98 27.22
C ALA A 14 26.49 -6.57 26.65
N MET A 15 26.92 -6.13 25.45
CA MET A 15 28.22 -6.51 24.87
C MET A 15 29.40 -6.09 25.75
N ASN A 16 29.27 -4.97 26.47
CA ASN A 16 30.28 -4.46 27.41
C ASN A 16 30.15 -5.09 28.82
N GLY A 17 29.54 -6.27 28.94
CA GLY A 17 29.47 -7.04 30.19
C GLY A 17 28.37 -6.61 31.17
N LYS A 18 27.49 -5.68 30.78
CA LYS A 18 26.28 -5.38 31.58
C LYS A 18 25.19 -6.44 31.35
N LYS A 19 24.16 -6.41 32.18
CA LYS A 19 23.04 -7.38 32.14
C LYS A 19 22.43 -7.47 30.73
N VAL A 20 22.37 -8.68 30.19
CA VAL A 20 21.77 -8.96 28.88
C VAL A 20 20.27 -8.68 28.94
N PRO A 21 19.73 -7.82 28.06
CA PRO A 21 18.30 -7.61 27.99
C PRO A 21 17.60 -8.83 27.39
N TYR A 22 16.41 -9.17 27.89
CA TYR A 22 15.55 -10.19 27.30
C TYR A 22 14.14 -9.63 27.11
N LEU A 23 13.50 -10.00 26.00
CA LEU A 23 12.08 -9.77 25.78
C LEU A 23 11.33 -11.06 26.10
N TYR A 24 10.49 -11.02 27.13
CA TYR A 24 9.64 -12.16 27.47
C TYR A 24 8.37 -12.11 26.61
N ALA A 25 8.34 -12.92 25.55
CA ALA A 25 7.30 -12.90 24.52
C ALA A 25 5.86 -12.86 25.08
N PRO A 26 5.46 -13.69 26.06
CA PRO A 26 4.10 -13.65 26.60
C PRO A 26 3.70 -12.32 27.26
N ARG A 27 4.66 -11.51 27.73
CA ARG A 27 4.41 -10.21 28.38
C ARG A 27 4.48 -9.03 27.41
N VAL A 28 5.05 -9.24 26.21
CA VAL A 28 5.22 -8.19 25.18
C VAL A 28 4.37 -8.41 23.92
N ILE A 29 3.85 -9.62 23.71
CA ILE A 29 2.86 -9.89 22.67
C ILE A 29 1.58 -9.14 23.04
N GLN A 30 1.14 -8.25 22.15
CA GLN A 30 -0.17 -7.62 22.29
C GLN A 30 -1.20 -8.36 21.45
N GLN A 31 -2.36 -8.62 22.05
CA GLN A 31 -3.57 -8.91 21.30
C GLN A 31 -4.15 -7.58 20.80
N ARG A 32 -4.17 -7.39 19.48
CA ARG A 32 -4.87 -6.28 18.85
C ARG A 32 -6.08 -6.84 18.13
N ALA A 33 -7.25 -6.30 18.47
CA ALA A 33 -8.45 -6.48 17.65
C ALA A 33 -8.41 -5.42 16.55
N SER A 34 -8.53 -5.85 15.30
CA SER A 34 -8.55 -4.95 14.13
C SER A 34 -9.91 -5.08 13.44
N MET A 35 -10.49 -3.94 13.04
CA MET A 35 -11.60 -3.93 12.11
C MET A 35 -11.03 -3.96 10.69
N ILE A 36 -11.33 -5.03 9.96
CA ILE A 36 -10.79 -5.28 8.62
C ILE A 36 -11.92 -5.43 7.61
N LEU A 37 -11.65 -5.07 6.36
CA LEU A 37 -12.54 -5.37 5.25
C LEU A 37 -12.49 -6.87 4.93
N ARG A 38 -13.61 -7.41 4.44
CA ARG A 38 -13.75 -8.83 4.07
C ARG A 38 -14.23 -8.92 2.63
N ASP A 39 -13.77 -9.95 1.92
CA ASP A 39 -14.20 -10.31 0.56
C ASP A 39 -14.18 -9.14 -0.42
N VAL A 40 -13.09 -8.36 -0.37
CA VAL A 40 -12.90 -7.18 -1.22
C VAL A 40 -12.39 -7.55 -2.60
N ARG A 41 -12.85 -6.82 -3.62
CA ARG A 41 -12.37 -6.94 -4.99
C ARG A 41 -12.36 -5.56 -5.65
N TYR A 42 -11.22 -5.19 -6.22
CA TYR A 42 -11.02 -3.90 -6.86
C TYR A 42 -10.53 -4.09 -8.29
N VAL A 43 -10.88 -3.15 -9.16
CA VAL A 43 -10.22 -2.93 -10.45
C VAL A 43 -9.45 -1.63 -10.33
N ILE A 44 -8.16 -1.67 -10.65
CA ILE A 44 -7.26 -0.53 -10.53
C ILE A 44 -6.86 -0.12 -11.95
N GLU A 45 -7.22 1.10 -12.31
CA GLU A 45 -6.71 1.77 -13.50
C GLU A 45 -5.51 2.62 -13.09
N ALA A 46 -4.39 2.43 -13.78
CA ALA A 46 -3.15 3.15 -13.49
C ALA A 46 -2.36 3.39 -14.77
N HIS A 47 -1.64 4.49 -14.79
CA HIS A 47 -0.60 4.78 -15.77
C HIS A 47 0.72 5.03 -15.03
N PHE A 48 1.82 5.03 -15.77
CA PHE A 48 3.12 5.38 -15.21
C PHE A 48 3.82 6.37 -16.13
N GLU A 49 4.68 7.18 -15.53
CA GLU A 49 5.53 8.14 -16.23
C GLU A 49 7.00 7.83 -15.94
N LEU A 50 7.88 8.13 -16.89
CA LEU A 50 9.31 7.97 -16.69
C LEU A 50 9.83 9.10 -15.81
N THR A 51 10.46 8.75 -14.69
CA THR A 51 10.94 9.73 -13.70
C THR A 51 12.23 10.45 -14.09
N GLY A 52 12.75 10.23 -15.32
CA GLY A 52 14.04 10.77 -15.79
C GLY A 52 15.29 10.19 -15.09
N LYS A 53 15.13 9.26 -14.15
CA LYS A 53 16.23 8.60 -13.41
C LYS A 53 16.64 7.26 -14.02
N GLY A 54 16.03 6.88 -15.15
CA GLY A 54 16.34 5.64 -15.87
C GLY A 54 17.62 5.74 -16.69
N GLY A 55 18.13 4.60 -17.15
CA GLY A 55 19.26 4.56 -18.08
C GLY A 55 18.81 4.73 -19.54
N GLU A 56 19.77 4.85 -20.47
CA GLU A 56 19.51 4.99 -21.92
C GLU A 56 18.69 3.83 -22.52
N ARG A 57 18.64 2.68 -21.83
CA ARG A 57 17.89 1.48 -22.26
C ARG A 57 16.48 1.40 -21.67
N ASP A 58 16.05 2.40 -20.90
CA ASP A 58 14.74 2.41 -20.25
C ASP A 58 13.77 3.25 -21.06
N SER A 59 12.81 2.57 -21.69
CA SER A 59 11.75 3.18 -22.48
C SER A 59 10.39 2.82 -21.90
N ALA A 60 9.39 3.68 -22.12
CA ALA A 60 8.04 3.44 -21.63
C ALA A 60 7.47 2.14 -22.20
N GLU A 61 7.71 1.86 -23.48
CA GLU A 61 7.23 0.66 -24.18
C GLU A 61 7.83 -0.61 -23.57
N LYS A 62 9.12 -0.60 -23.25
CA LYS A 62 9.80 -1.72 -22.58
C LYS A 62 9.20 -1.99 -21.21
N HIS A 63 9.01 -0.96 -20.39
CA HIS A 63 8.42 -1.12 -19.06
C HIS A 63 6.97 -1.60 -19.13
N TYR A 64 6.18 -1.06 -20.06
CA TYR A 64 4.81 -1.48 -20.32
C TYR A 64 4.74 -2.95 -20.74
N ALA A 65 5.58 -3.38 -21.69
CA ALA A 65 5.63 -4.77 -22.14
C ALA A 65 6.02 -5.74 -21.01
N ILE A 66 7.00 -5.36 -20.18
CA ILE A 66 7.39 -6.16 -19.01
C ILE A 66 6.25 -6.25 -17.99
N LEU A 67 5.56 -5.14 -17.71
CA LEU A 67 4.42 -5.10 -16.80
C LEU A 67 3.29 -6.00 -17.29
N MET A 68 2.88 -5.85 -18.55
CA MET A 68 1.80 -6.65 -19.14
C MET A 68 2.10 -8.14 -19.16
N ARG A 69 3.33 -8.53 -19.51
CA ARG A 69 3.76 -9.93 -19.44
C ARG A 69 3.63 -10.48 -18.02
N ARG A 70 4.09 -9.71 -17.02
CA ARG A 70 4.02 -10.10 -15.61
C ARG A 70 2.59 -10.22 -15.12
N LEU A 71 1.71 -9.27 -15.45
CA LEU A 71 0.30 -9.30 -15.10
C LEU A 71 -0.43 -10.51 -15.69
N LYS A 72 -0.15 -10.86 -16.96
CA LYS A 72 -0.71 -12.06 -17.61
C LYS A 72 -0.23 -13.36 -16.99
N GLN A 73 1.03 -13.42 -16.55
CA GLN A 73 1.63 -14.61 -15.93
C GLN A 73 1.45 -14.66 -14.41
N GLY A 74 0.84 -13.65 -13.79
CA GLY A 74 0.73 -13.54 -12.32
C GLY A 74 2.08 -13.37 -11.62
N GLN A 75 3.12 -12.92 -12.33
CA GLN A 75 4.46 -12.75 -11.76
C GLN A 75 4.59 -11.40 -11.05
N CYS A 76 5.15 -11.42 -9.86
CA CYS A 76 5.43 -10.22 -9.07
C CYS A 76 6.81 -10.31 -8.43
N PHE A 77 7.43 -9.16 -8.15
CA PHE A 77 8.70 -9.13 -7.41
C PHE A 77 8.47 -9.44 -5.92
N HIS A 78 7.40 -8.87 -5.36
CA HIS A 78 6.89 -9.18 -4.04
C HIS A 78 5.40 -9.50 -4.16
N GLN A 79 4.93 -10.46 -3.36
CA GLN A 79 3.52 -10.77 -3.24
C GLN A 79 2.78 -9.48 -2.83
N PRO A 80 1.86 -8.95 -3.65
CA PRO A 80 1.08 -7.79 -3.27
C PRO A 80 0.19 -8.13 -2.07
N CYS A 81 -0.16 -7.12 -1.29
CA CYS A 81 -0.98 -7.27 -0.09
C CYS A 81 -1.95 -6.11 0.06
N PHE A 82 -3.08 -6.37 0.73
CA PHE A 82 -4.07 -5.33 1.05
C PHE A 82 -3.71 -4.62 2.35
N GLY A 83 -3.00 -3.50 2.23
CA GLY A 83 -2.60 -2.64 3.35
C GLY A 83 -1.45 -3.22 4.18
N CYS A 84 -1.61 -4.43 4.71
CA CYS A 84 -0.63 -5.10 5.56
C CYS A 84 -0.23 -6.48 4.99
N ARG A 85 0.99 -6.94 5.29
CA ARG A 85 1.58 -8.17 4.73
C ARG A 85 0.84 -9.46 5.12
N GLU A 86 0.03 -9.39 6.16
CA GLU A 86 -0.84 -10.47 6.64
C GLU A 86 -1.97 -10.80 5.66
N PHE A 87 -2.29 -9.89 4.73
CA PHE A 87 -3.39 -10.03 3.78
C PHE A 87 -2.86 -10.09 2.34
N PRO A 88 -2.36 -11.25 1.87
CA PRO A 88 -1.88 -11.39 0.50
C PRO A 88 -3.02 -11.13 -0.50
N ALA A 89 -2.72 -10.35 -1.55
CA ALA A 89 -3.67 -10.00 -2.58
C ALA A 89 -3.44 -10.87 -3.82
N SER A 90 -4.50 -11.49 -4.33
CA SER A 90 -4.49 -12.12 -5.65
C SER A 90 -4.81 -11.07 -6.72
N PHE A 91 -4.09 -11.08 -7.81
CA PHE A 91 -4.28 -10.13 -8.90
C PHE A 91 -4.31 -10.85 -10.25
N ARG A 92 -4.95 -10.20 -11.23
CA ARG A 92 -4.98 -10.62 -12.62
C ARG A 92 -5.18 -9.39 -13.49
N LEU A 93 -4.74 -9.46 -14.75
CA LEU A 93 -5.11 -8.46 -15.74
C LEU A 93 -6.63 -8.45 -15.92
N PHE A 94 -7.21 -7.25 -15.97
CA PHE A 94 -8.63 -7.05 -16.24
C PHE A 94 -8.77 -6.47 -17.66
N GLU A 95 -9.40 -7.22 -18.56
CA GLU A 95 -9.46 -6.90 -20.00
C GLU A 95 -10.86 -6.47 -20.46
N SER A 96 -11.85 -6.42 -19.56
CA SER A 96 -13.21 -6.02 -19.92
C SER A 96 -13.36 -4.50 -19.87
N GLU A 97 -14.10 -3.94 -20.82
CA GLU A 97 -14.44 -2.51 -20.84
C GLU A 97 -15.42 -2.13 -19.71
N SER A 98 -16.23 -3.07 -19.24
CA SER A 98 -17.21 -2.85 -18.18
C SER A 98 -16.74 -3.48 -16.87
N VAL A 99 -16.65 -2.69 -15.80
CA VAL A 99 -16.37 -3.19 -14.45
C VAL A 99 -17.68 -3.64 -13.79
N PRO A 100 -17.83 -4.93 -13.44
CA PRO A 100 -18.99 -5.40 -12.69
C PRO A 100 -19.04 -4.68 -11.34
N THR A 101 -20.04 -3.83 -11.17
CA THR A 101 -20.21 -3.03 -9.96
C THR A 101 -21.32 -3.64 -9.12
N ALA A 102 -21.04 -3.87 -7.85
CA ALA A 102 -22.03 -4.41 -6.93
C ALA A 102 -23.19 -3.39 -6.74
N PRO A 103 -24.46 -3.84 -6.68
CA PRO A 103 -25.61 -2.94 -6.56
C PRO A 103 -25.51 -1.95 -5.39
N GLU A 104 -24.91 -2.35 -4.28
CA GLU A 104 -24.69 -1.50 -3.09
C GLU A 104 -23.70 -0.35 -3.31
N ASN A 105 -22.90 -0.41 -4.38
CA ASN A 105 -21.93 0.62 -4.77
C ASN A 105 -22.47 1.51 -5.90
N MET A 106 -23.71 1.29 -6.36
CA MET A 106 -24.36 2.14 -7.36
C MET A 106 -24.80 3.48 -6.77
N GLY A 107 -24.81 4.53 -7.60
CA GLY A 107 -25.11 5.89 -7.17
C GLY A 107 -23.91 6.62 -6.57
N LYS A 108 -24.16 7.75 -5.89
CA LYS A 108 -23.14 8.60 -5.31
C LYS A 108 -23.00 8.36 -3.81
N LYS A 109 -21.79 8.05 -3.36
CA LYS A 109 -21.44 7.81 -1.96
C LYS A 109 -20.22 8.64 -1.58
N ASP A 110 -20.39 9.54 -0.63
CA ASP A 110 -19.29 10.29 -0.02
C ASP A 110 -18.61 9.39 1.01
N LEU A 111 -17.33 9.08 0.80
CA LEU A 111 -16.51 8.27 1.69
C LEU A 111 -15.76 9.15 2.71
N GLY A 112 -15.89 10.47 2.61
CA GLY A 112 -15.19 11.43 3.46
C GLY A 112 -13.72 11.57 3.08
N TYR A 113 -12.91 12.00 4.05
CA TYR A 113 -11.47 12.16 3.84
C TYR A 113 -10.75 10.82 3.90
N MET A 114 -10.02 10.49 2.83
CA MET A 114 -9.18 9.30 2.71
C MET A 114 -7.74 9.70 2.44
N LEU A 115 -6.81 8.83 2.85
CA LEU A 115 -5.39 8.99 2.53
C LEU A 115 -5.22 8.93 1.00
N TYR A 116 -4.59 9.96 0.43
CA TYR A 116 -4.24 10.03 -0.98
C TYR A 116 -2.90 9.33 -1.21
N ASP A 117 -1.84 9.87 -0.61
CA ASP A 117 -0.48 9.34 -0.68
C ASP A 117 0.35 9.96 0.46
N MET A 118 1.61 9.57 0.59
CA MET A 118 2.59 10.19 1.46
C MET A 118 3.49 11.11 0.61
N ASP A 119 3.69 12.35 1.04
CA ASP A 119 4.66 13.24 0.39
C ASP A 119 6.09 12.84 0.78
N TYR A 120 6.86 12.40 -0.21
CA TYR A 120 8.27 12.02 -0.08
C TYR A 120 9.25 13.11 -0.57
N SER A 121 8.77 14.32 -0.86
CA SER A 121 9.59 15.45 -1.30
C SER A 121 10.72 15.76 -0.31
N ASN A 122 10.44 15.64 0.99
CA ASN A 122 11.43 15.76 2.06
C ASN A 122 11.59 14.41 2.80
N PRO A 123 12.70 13.68 2.59
CA PRO A 123 12.94 12.40 3.27
C PRO A 123 13.01 12.48 4.80
N ARG A 124 13.20 13.67 5.37
CA ARG A 124 13.22 13.91 6.83
C ARG A 124 11.85 14.25 7.39
N ASP A 125 10.87 14.57 6.54
CA ASP A 125 9.54 15.03 6.91
C ASP A 125 8.50 14.47 5.93
N ILE A 126 8.14 13.21 6.14
CA ILE A 126 7.15 12.51 5.32
C ILE A 126 5.76 12.83 5.87
N ARG A 127 4.90 13.44 5.03
CA ARG A 127 3.58 13.90 5.46
C ARG A 127 2.45 13.17 4.73
N PRO A 128 1.40 12.74 5.43
CA PRO A 128 0.23 12.16 4.79
C PRO A 128 -0.58 13.24 4.07
N MET A 129 -0.90 12.99 2.82
CA MET A 129 -1.80 13.82 2.02
C MET A 129 -3.21 13.22 2.03
N PHE A 130 -4.24 14.05 2.16
CA PHE A 130 -5.63 13.60 2.21
C PHE A 130 -6.46 14.21 1.09
N TYR A 131 -7.47 13.48 0.64
CA TYR A 131 -8.46 13.95 -0.32
C TYR A 131 -9.87 13.52 0.10
N ARG A 132 -10.89 14.23 -0.37
CA ARG A 132 -12.29 13.84 -0.12
C ARG A 132 -12.72 12.86 -1.19
N ALA A 133 -12.77 11.58 -0.84
CA ALA A 133 -13.11 10.50 -1.74
C ALA A 133 -14.62 10.43 -1.95
N VAL A 134 -15.04 10.49 -3.21
CA VAL A 134 -16.43 10.30 -3.61
C VAL A 134 -16.46 9.11 -4.58
N MET A 135 -17.29 8.12 -4.25
CA MET A 135 -17.58 6.99 -5.12
C MET A 135 -18.84 7.30 -5.93
N GLU A 136 -18.75 7.17 -7.26
CA GLU A 136 -19.88 7.31 -8.17
C GLU A 136 -19.99 6.04 -9.02
N ASN A 137 -21.09 5.30 -8.86
CA ASN A 137 -21.34 4.03 -9.56
C ASN A 137 -20.16 3.05 -9.43
N GLY A 138 -19.64 2.87 -8.21
CA GLY A 138 -18.50 2.01 -7.91
C GLY A 138 -17.13 2.55 -8.31
N LYS A 139 -17.05 3.67 -9.04
CA LYS A 139 -15.80 4.31 -9.43
C LYS A 139 -15.39 5.37 -8.42
N ILE A 140 -14.12 5.34 -8.01
CA ILE A 140 -13.49 6.42 -7.25
C ILE A 140 -12.45 7.03 -8.19
N ASP A 141 -12.68 8.27 -8.64
CA ASP A 141 -11.70 8.99 -9.45
C ASP A 141 -10.73 9.74 -8.54
N ILE A 142 -9.44 9.48 -8.74
CA ILE A 142 -8.35 10.04 -7.95
C ILE A 142 -7.67 11.18 -8.70
N ALA A 143 -7.71 11.20 -10.04
CA ALA A 143 -6.92 12.12 -10.88
C ALA A 143 -7.33 13.60 -10.70
N ASN A 144 -8.60 13.87 -10.40
CA ASN A 144 -9.13 15.23 -10.23
C ASN A 144 -9.29 15.64 -8.76
N SER A 145 -8.69 14.89 -7.84
CA SER A 145 -8.83 15.14 -6.42
C SER A 145 -7.99 16.34 -6.00
N GLY A 146 -8.62 17.42 -5.53
CA GLY A 146 -7.91 18.51 -4.86
C GLY A 146 -7.22 17.99 -3.60
N VAL A 147 -5.95 17.61 -3.71
CA VAL A 147 -5.16 17.05 -2.62
C VAL A 147 -4.91 18.15 -1.59
N LYS A 148 -5.23 17.87 -0.33
CA LYS A 148 -4.88 18.73 0.81
C LYS A 148 -3.65 18.14 1.49
N THR A 149 -2.56 18.92 1.49
CA THR A 149 -1.29 18.61 2.16
C THR A 149 -1.28 19.13 3.60
#